data_AF-A0A8T2PK18-F1
#
_entry.id   AF-A0A8T2PK18-F1
#
_cell.length_a   1.000
_cell.length_b   1.000
_cell.length_c   1.000
_cell.angle_alpha   90.00
_cell.angle_beta   90.00
_cell.angle_gamma   90.00
#
_symmetry.space_group_name_H-M   'P 1'
#
loop_
_entity.id
_entity.type
_entity.pdbx_description
1 polymer ?
#
loop_
_entity_poly.entity_id
_entity_poly.type
_entity_poly.pdbx_seq_one_letter_code
_entity_poly.pdbx_strand_id
1 'polypeptide(L)'
;MLSILAAGSIFFPGLFLLSKRCLKHFPGLKWSEGDAVIVSARLVSSIQAIMASSAGYIIATSCNDIIEDQHWLTSTYILFAVPYFVYDIYAMFMCYWYKLQVKGHEDEHDPKPLGAALTSYLRREFLMVLHHVVMVTVCFPVSVYKQQHTLLHKVNGGLMLITFFICRVLLFPYLYYAYGRYASIPFYMVPFSVPWQCNLGAALLMAPQVYWFSLICRGAFRLFTGSSRSRRLPPVAKADVDGSALSPPANGYSAREREQETDTH
;
A
#
# COMPACT_ATOMS: atom_id res chain seq x y z
N MET A 1 10.80 -15.13 2.42
CA MET A 1 10.66 -13.67 2.45
C MET A 1 11.71 -12.96 1.60
N LEU A 2 13.01 -13.22 1.79
CA LEU A 2 14.08 -12.57 1.01
C LEU A 2 13.96 -12.78 -0.51
N SER A 3 13.57 -13.98 -0.96
CA SER A 3 13.41 -14.29 -2.39
C SER A 3 12.33 -13.47 -3.09
N ILE A 4 11.24 -13.13 -2.39
CA ILE A 4 10.15 -12.30 -2.93
C ILE A 4 10.61 -10.85 -3.07
N LEU A 5 11.36 -10.37 -2.07
CA LEU A 5 11.96 -9.03 -2.11
C LEU A 5 13.01 -8.93 -3.22
N ALA A 6 13.85 -9.95 -3.39
CA ALA A 6 14.80 -10.02 -4.50
C ALA A 6 14.10 -10.06 -5.86
N ALA A 7 13.00 -10.83 -5.99
CA ALA A 7 12.20 -10.87 -7.19
C ALA A 7 11.63 -9.50 -7.55
N GLY A 8 11.08 -8.75 -6.57
CA GLY A 8 10.63 -7.37 -6.78
C GLY A 8 11.76 -6.44 -7.21
N SER A 9 12.91 -6.50 -6.53
CA SER A 9 14.09 -5.68 -6.83
C SER A 9 14.68 -5.93 -8.22
N ILE A 10 14.47 -7.10 -8.81
CA ILE A 10 14.87 -7.40 -10.20
C ILE A 10 13.75 -7.02 -11.17
N PHE A 11 12.49 -7.33 -10.82
CA PHE A 11 11.34 -7.16 -11.69
C PHE A 11 11.09 -5.71 -12.08
N PHE A 12 11.01 -4.78 -11.13
CA PHE A 12 10.65 -3.38 -11.45
C PHE A 12 11.74 -2.64 -12.23
N PRO A 13 13.03 -2.67 -11.83
CA PRO A 13 14.10 -2.08 -12.63
C PRO A 13 14.29 -2.81 -13.97
N GLY A 14 14.13 -4.14 -14.00
CA GLY A 14 14.19 -4.92 -15.23
C GLY A 14 13.11 -4.53 -16.23
N LEU A 15 11.87 -4.34 -15.77
CA LEU A 15 10.75 -3.90 -16.59
C LEU A 15 10.94 -2.47 -17.12
N PHE A 16 11.52 -1.59 -16.31
CA PHE A 16 11.89 -0.25 -16.75
C PHE A 16 12.95 -0.27 -17.85
N LEU A 17 14.03 -1.04 -17.67
CA LEU A 17 15.10 -1.15 -18.67
C LEU A 17 14.62 -1.82 -19.95
N LEU A 18 13.81 -2.88 -19.84
CA LEU A 18 13.22 -3.58 -20.97
C LEU A 18 12.29 -2.66 -21.75
N SER A 19 11.36 -1.97 -21.09
CA SER A 19 10.47 -1.01 -21.75
C SER A 19 11.26 0.11 -22.43
N LYS A 20 12.28 0.67 -21.76
CA LYS A 20 13.14 1.71 -22.35
C LYS A 20 13.86 1.20 -23.59
N ARG A 21 14.37 -0.04 -23.55
CA ARG A 21 15.06 -0.67 -24.68
C ARG A 21 14.11 -0.97 -25.83
N CYS A 22 12.91 -1.49 -25.55
CA CYS A 22 11.87 -1.70 -26.55
C CYS A 22 11.47 -0.39 -27.23
N LEU A 23 11.20 0.68 -26.46
CA LEU A 23 10.85 1.99 -27.01
C LEU A 23 11.93 2.56 -27.94
N LYS A 24 13.21 2.36 -27.60
CA LYS A 24 14.32 2.78 -28.46
C LYS A 24 14.52 1.92 -29.71
N HIS A 25 14.12 0.65 -29.65
CA HIS A 25 14.32 -0.28 -30.75
C HIS A 25 13.18 -0.26 -31.77
N PHE A 26 12.02 0.31 -31.45
CA PHE A 26 10.91 0.46 -32.38
C PHE A 26 11.31 1.39 -33.56
N PRO A 27 11.45 0.84 -34.79
CA PRO A 27 11.91 1.60 -35.95
C PRO A 27 10.74 2.41 -36.49
N GLY A 28 10.65 3.69 -36.11
CA GLY A 28 9.61 4.58 -36.64
C GLY A 28 9.45 5.90 -35.86
N LEU A 29 9.75 5.92 -34.56
CA LEU A 29 9.76 7.13 -33.74
C LEU A 29 11.17 7.35 -33.20
N LYS A 30 11.81 8.48 -33.51
CA LYS A 30 13.04 8.93 -32.84
C LYS A 30 12.68 9.38 -31.42
N TRP A 31 12.48 8.43 -30.50
CA TRP A 31 12.19 8.73 -29.10
C TRP A 31 13.41 9.39 -28.43
N SER A 32 13.21 10.58 -27.86
CA SER A 32 14.21 11.22 -27.00
C SER A 32 14.46 10.41 -25.73
N GLU A 33 15.67 10.48 -25.14
CA GLU A 33 15.99 9.80 -23.87
C GLU A 33 14.98 10.13 -22.76
N GLY A 34 14.56 11.40 -22.69
CA GLY A 34 13.60 11.87 -21.69
C GLY A 34 12.22 11.26 -21.87
N ASP A 35 11.72 11.22 -23.11
CA ASP A 35 10.38 10.67 -23.41
C ASP A 35 10.32 9.18 -23.15
N ALA A 36 11.37 8.44 -23.52
CA ALA A 36 11.47 7.01 -23.24
C ALA A 36 11.46 6.75 -21.73
N VAL A 37 12.21 7.54 -20.94
CA VAL A 37 12.22 7.41 -19.46
C VAL A 37 10.85 7.71 -18.86
N ILE A 38 10.16 8.75 -19.31
CA ILE A 38 8.83 9.13 -18.81
C ILE A 38 7.79 8.05 -19.13
N VAL A 39 7.77 7.53 -20.36
CA VAL A 39 6.81 6.49 -20.75
C VAL A 39 7.10 5.18 -20.05
N SER A 40 8.38 4.78 -19.94
CA SER A 40 8.78 3.59 -19.19
C SER A 40 8.37 3.67 -17.72
N ALA A 41 8.60 4.81 -17.05
CA ALA A 41 8.19 5.00 -15.66
C ALA A 41 6.66 4.88 -15.49
N ARG A 42 5.88 5.50 -16.39
CA ARG A 42 4.41 5.41 -16.39
C ARG A 42 3.90 3.98 -16.60
N LEU A 43 4.56 3.22 -17.47
CA LEU A 43 4.21 1.83 -17.75
C LEU A 43 4.45 0.94 -16.52
N VAL A 44 5.60 1.07 -15.87
CA VAL A 44 5.93 0.31 -14.64
C VAL A 44 4.94 0.66 -13.53
N SER A 45 4.61 1.95 -13.36
CA SER A 45 3.61 2.40 -12.39
C SER A 45 2.21 1.86 -12.68
N SER A 46 1.79 1.82 -13.95
CA SER A 46 0.49 1.26 -14.35
C SER A 46 0.38 -0.23 -14.03
N ILE A 47 1.45 -0.99 -14.30
CA ILE A 47 1.51 -2.43 -13.97
C ILE A 47 1.43 -2.63 -12.46
N GLN A 48 2.14 -1.80 -11.68
CA GLN A 48 2.04 -1.86 -10.23
C GLN A 48 0.63 -1.51 -9.74
N ALA A 49 -0.03 -0.51 -10.34
CA ALA A 49 -1.41 -0.16 -9.98
C ALA A 49 -2.39 -1.32 -10.24
N ILE A 50 -2.22 -2.03 -11.36
CA ILE A 50 -3.02 -3.22 -11.68
C ILE A 50 -2.75 -4.34 -10.67
N MET A 51 -1.47 -4.64 -10.38
CA MET A 51 -1.11 -5.67 -9.41
C MET A 51 -1.59 -5.33 -7.99
N ALA A 52 -1.52 -4.06 -7.58
CA ALA A 52 -2.04 -3.59 -6.30
C ALA A 52 -3.55 -3.74 -6.23
N SER A 53 -4.25 -3.42 -7.32
CA SER A 53 -5.70 -3.49 -7.40
C SER A 53 -6.19 -4.94 -7.41
N SER A 54 -5.51 -5.84 -8.13
CA SER A 54 -5.84 -7.26 -8.16
C SER A 54 -5.52 -7.95 -6.85
N ALA A 55 -4.34 -7.71 -6.26
CA ALA A 55 -3.98 -8.22 -4.94
C ALA A 55 -4.97 -7.74 -3.88
N GLY A 56 -5.33 -6.45 -3.92
CA GLY A 56 -6.42 -5.90 -3.12
C GLY A 56 -7.70 -6.70 -3.34
N TYR A 57 -8.26 -6.70 -4.54
CA TYR A 57 -9.51 -7.39 -4.85
C TYR A 57 -9.56 -8.83 -4.31
N ILE A 58 -8.50 -9.61 -4.54
CA ILE A 58 -8.39 -10.99 -4.04
C ILE A 58 -8.49 -11.01 -2.50
N ILE A 59 -7.69 -10.21 -1.80
CA ILE A 59 -7.73 -10.13 -0.32
C ILE A 59 -9.13 -9.74 0.18
N ALA A 60 -9.80 -8.79 -0.48
CA ALA A 60 -11.15 -8.36 -0.11
C ALA A 60 -12.21 -9.45 -0.32
N THR A 61 -12.07 -10.29 -1.35
CA THR A 61 -13.00 -11.39 -1.63
C THR A 61 -12.70 -12.66 -0.86
N SER A 62 -11.43 -12.88 -0.46
CA SER A 62 -11.00 -14.11 0.21
C SER A 62 -11.11 -14.07 1.73
N CYS A 63 -11.22 -12.90 2.35
CA CYS A 63 -11.33 -12.75 3.80
C CYS A 63 -12.71 -12.25 4.23
N ASN A 64 -13.35 -12.93 5.20
CA ASN A 64 -14.59 -12.45 5.82
C ASN A 64 -14.32 -11.24 6.75
N ASP A 65 -13.16 -11.22 7.44
CA ASP A 65 -12.67 -10.08 8.21
C ASP A 65 -11.20 -9.78 7.91
N ILE A 66 -10.95 -8.81 7.02
CA ILE A 66 -9.62 -8.32 6.60
C ILE A 66 -8.72 -7.91 7.78
N ILE A 67 -9.31 -7.56 8.92
CA ILE A 67 -8.60 -7.07 10.10
C ILE A 67 -8.16 -8.19 11.05
N GLU A 68 -8.96 -9.26 11.19
CA GLU A 68 -8.63 -10.43 12.00
C GLU A 68 -7.85 -11.47 11.19
N ASP A 69 -8.24 -11.72 9.94
CA ASP A 69 -7.59 -12.67 9.05
C ASP A 69 -6.50 -11.98 8.22
N GLN A 70 -5.23 -12.21 8.57
CA GLN A 70 -4.15 -11.89 7.65
C GLN A 70 -4.10 -12.92 6.53
N HIS A 71 -4.53 -12.52 5.34
CA HIS A 71 -4.25 -13.30 4.14
C HIS A 71 -2.74 -13.32 3.88
N TRP A 72 -2.15 -14.50 3.67
CA TRP A 72 -0.73 -14.68 3.32
C TRP A 72 -0.29 -13.83 2.12
N LEU A 73 -1.25 -13.52 1.24
CA LEU A 73 -1.09 -12.66 0.06
C LEU A 73 -0.74 -11.22 0.44
N THR A 74 -1.21 -10.70 1.58
CA THR A 74 -0.92 -9.34 2.04
C THR A 74 0.57 -9.16 2.32
N SER A 75 1.15 -10.05 3.13
CA SER A 75 2.58 -9.99 3.48
C SER A 75 3.48 -10.29 2.28
N THR A 76 3.07 -11.23 1.42
CA THR A 76 3.78 -11.56 0.17
C THR A 76 3.79 -10.39 -0.81
N TYR A 77 2.63 -9.77 -1.04
CA TYR A 77 2.50 -8.65 -1.95
C TYR A 77 3.25 -7.40 -1.45
N ILE A 78 3.17 -7.10 -0.15
CA ILE A 78 3.90 -5.96 0.44
C ILE A 78 5.41 -6.16 0.28
N LEU A 79 5.94 -7.36 0.57
CA LEU A 79 7.36 -7.66 0.37
C LEU A 79 7.80 -7.52 -1.08
N PHE A 80 6.94 -7.88 -2.03
CA PHE A 80 7.17 -7.69 -3.45
C PHE A 80 7.10 -6.21 -3.87
N ALA A 81 6.18 -5.44 -3.28
CA ALA A 81 5.91 -4.04 -3.63
C ALA A 81 6.89 -3.03 -3.00
N VAL A 82 7.56 -3.35 -1.89
CA VAL A 82 8.55 -2.45 -1.26
C VAL A 82 9.65 -2.01 -2.24
N PRO A 83 10.31 -2.93 -2.99
CA PRO A 83 11.26 -2.55 -4.03
C PRO A 83 10.70 -1.59 -5.09
N TYR A 84 9.42 -1.73 -5.46
CA TYR A 84 8.77 -0.79 -6.38
C TYR A 84 8.74 0.62 -5.80
N PHE A 85 8.31 0.80 -4.55
CA PHE A 85 8.18 2.14 -3.97
C PHE A 85 9.52 2.86 -3.89
N VAL A 86 10.60 2.14 -3.58
CA VAL A 86 11.97 2.68 -3.59
C VAL A 86 12.40 3.05 -5.01
N TYR A 87 12.17 2.16 -5.97
CA TYR A 87 12.48 2.39 -7.38
C TYR A 87 11.66 3.56 -7.97
N ASP A 88 10.39 3.73 -7.58
CA ASP A 88 9.50 4.76 -8.11
C ASP A 88 9.96 6.17 -7.71
N ILE A 89 10.45 6.35 -6.47
CA ILE A 89 11.09 7.61 -6.04
C ILE A 89 12.28 7.97 -6.96
N TYR A 90 13.11 6.98 -7.29
CA TYR A 90 14.22 7.17 -8.22
C TYR A 90 13.74 7.47 -9.65
N ALA A 91 12.75 6.74 -10.16
CA ALA A 91 12.19 6.95 -11.49
C ALA A 91 11.54 8.33 -11.64
N MET A 92 10.81 8.79 -10.63
CA MET A 92 10.23 10.14 -10.56
C MET A 92 11.31 11.23 -10.56
N PHE A 93 12.39 11.05 -9.78
CA PHE A 93 13.54 11.96 -9.79
C PHE A 93 14.19 12.03 -11.18
N MET A 94 14.39 10.88 -11.83
CA MET A 94 14.93 10.83 -13.20
C MET A 94 14.02 11.54 -14.19
N CYS A 95 12.70 11.34 -14.12
CA CYS A 95 11.74 12.05 -14.96
C CYS A 95 11.78 13.57 -14.74
N TYR A 96 11.93 14.01 -13.48
CA TYR A 96 12.10 15.42 -13.14
C TYR A 96 13.40 15.99 -13.70
N TRP A 97 14.51 15.27 -13.55
CA TRP A 97 15.84 15.68 -14.02
C TRP A 97 15.85 15.87 -15.54
N TYR A 98 15.32 14.91 -16.30
CA TYR A 98 15.23 15.05 -17.77
C TYR A 98 14.31 16.19 -18.20
N LYS A 99 13.18 16.41 -17.53
CA LYS A 99 12.34 17.59 -17.79
C LYS A 99 13.08 18.90 -17.50
N LEU A 100 13.93 18.93 -16.48
CA LEU A 100 14.73 20.10 -16.14
C LEU A 100 15.82 20.34 -17.20
N GLN A 101 16.44 19.29 -17.74
CA GLN A 101 17.44 19.41 -18.82
C GLN A 101 16.83 19.92 -20.13
N VAL A 102 15.63 19.47 -20.50
CA VAL A 102 14.93 19.99 -21.68
C VAL A 102 14.57 21.46 -21.51
N LYS A 103 14.14 21.85 -20.30
CA LYS A 103 13.75 23.23 -20.00
C LYS A 103 14.96 24.17 -19.82
N GLY A 104 16.07 23.66 -19.30
CA GLY A 104 17.33 24.40 -19.17
C GLY A 104 18.09 24.61 -20.48
N HIS A 105 17.68 23.94 -21.56
CA HIS A 105 18.18 24.22 -22.91
C HIS A 105 17.61 25.52 -23.51
N GLU A 106 16.56 26.10 -22.90
CA GLU A 106 15.96 27.40 -23.30
C GLU A 106 16.46 28.56 -22.43
N ASP A 107 16.85 28.30 -21.16
CA ASP A 107 17.34 29.31 -20.22
C ASP A 107 18.85 29.14 -19.99
N GLU A 108 19.67 29.97 -20.66
CA GLU A 108 21.13 30.02 -20.57
C GLU A 108 21.63 30.52 -19.20
N HIS A 109 21.44 29.74 -18.14
CA HIS A 109 21.98 30.05 -16.81
C HIS A 109 22.40 28.80 -16.03
N ASP A 110 23.72 28.69 -15.84
CA ASP A 110 24.52 27.94 -14.87
C ASP A 110 23.96 26.58 -14.36
N PRO A 111 24.68 25.44 -14.50
CA PRO A 111 24.22 24.13 -14.06
C PRO A 111 23.92 24.14 -12.55
N LYS A 112 22.63 24.07 -12.21
CA LYS A 112 22.18 24.00 -10.81
C LYS A 112 22.82 22.79 -10.13
N PRO A 113 23.44 22.95 -8.94
CA PRO A 113 24.03 21.84 -8.22
C PRO A 113 22.96 20.77 -7.90
N LEU A 114 23.36 19.49 -7.91
CA LEU A 114 22.49 18.33 -7.68
C LEU A 114 21.60 18.50 -6.42
N GLY A 115 22.16 19.08 -5.36
CA GLY A 115 21.44 19.36 -4.12
C GLY A 115 20.28 20.36 -4.29
N ALA A 116 20.50 21.46 -5.01
CA ALA A 116 19.44 22.45 -5.27
C ALA A 116 18.32 21.86 -6.14
N ALA A 117 18.67 21.04 -7.13
CA ALA A 117 17.70 20.31 -7.94
C ALA A 117 16.91 19.28 -7.11
N LEU A 118 17.57 18.57 -6.18
CA LEU A 118 16.92 17.62 -5.28
C LEU A 118 15.98 18.33 -4.29
N THR A 119 16.39 19.44 -3.68
CA THR A 119 15.52 20.24 -2.80
C THR A 119 14.31 20.80 -3.56
N SER A 120 14.51 21.29 -4.79
CA SER A 120 13.42 21.75 -5.65
C SER A 120 12.47 20.61 -6.00
N TYR A 121 12.99 19.42 -6.34
CA TYR A 121 12.19 18.22 -6.60
C TYR A 121 11.38 17.81 -5.37
N LEU A 122 12.02 17.66 -4.21
CA LEU A 122 11.37 17.27 -2.97
C LEU A 122 10.30 18.27 -2.55
N ARG A 123 10.52 19.57 -2.73
CA ARG A 123 9.51 20.60 -2.44
C ARG A 123 8.33 20.53 -3.40
N ARG A 124 8.58 20.27 -4.68
CA ARG A 124 7.56 20.30 -5.73
C ARG A 124 6.72 19.03 -5.78
N GLU A 125 7.33 17.87 -5.60
CA GLU A 125 6.70 16.54 -5.61
C GLU A 125 6.54 15.97 -4.18
N PHE A 126 6.59 16.84 -3.16
CA PHE A 126 6.61 16.47 -1.74
C PHE A 126 5.53 15.44 -1.38
N LEU A 127 4.30 15.67 -1.84
CA LEU A 127 3.15 14.84 -1.52
C LEU A 127 3.31 13.39 -2.03
N MET A 128 3.81 13.24 -3.26
CA MET A 128 4.04 11.94 -3.89
C MET A 128 5.21 11.22 -3.23
N VAL A 129 6.32 11.91 -2.99
CA VAL A 129 7.49 11.32 -2.32
C VAL A 129 7.17 10.94 -0.87
N LEU A 130 6.50 11.82 -0.12
CA LEU A 130 6.08 11.56 1.26
C LEU A 130 5.18 10.32 1.33
N HIS A 131 4.22 10.19 0.43
CA HIS A 131 3.37 9.00 0.35
C HIS A 131 4.18 7.71 0.19
N HIS A 132 5.17 7.67 -0.71
CA HIS A 132 5.99 6.49 -0.96
C HIS A 132 6.87 6.16 0.26
N VAL A 133 7.47 7.19 0.87
CA VAL A 133 8.29 7.04 2.09
C VAL A 133 7.45 6.52 3.24
N VAL A 134 6.26 7.07 3.47
CA VAL A 134 5.36 6.63 4.54
C VAL A 134 4.87 5.20 4.29
N MET A 135 4.53 4.84 3.05
CA MET A 135 4.14 3.47 2.70
C MET A 135 5.26 2.45 3.01
N VAL A 136 6.52 2.79 2.73
CA VAL A 136 7.65 1.89 2.99
C VAL A 136 8.06 1.88 4.46
N THR A 137 8.05 3.02 5.14
CA THR A 137 8.57 3.14 6.52
C THR A 137 7.53 2.80 7.58
N VAL A 138 6.25 2.99 7.29
CA VAL A 138 5.16 2.73 8.23
C VAL A 138 4.41 1.46 7.84
N CYS A 139 3.89 1.37 6.62
CA CYS A 139 3.02 0.22 6.26
C CYS A 139 3.78 -1.11 6.21
N PHE A 140 5.06 -1.12 5.85
CA PHE A 140 5.87 -2.34 5.85
C PHE A 140 6.08 -2.94 7.26
N PRO A 141 6.65 -2.22 8.25
CA PRO A 141 6.84 -2.79 9.58
C PRO A 141 5.52 -3.11 10.26
N VAL A 142 4.48 -2.27 10.09
CA VAL A 142 3.11 -2.56 10.57
C VAL A 142 2.63 -3.94 10.09
N SER A 143 2.92 -4.29 8.83
CA SER A 143 2.46 -5.54 8.21
C SER A 143 3.29 -6.76 8.61
N VAL A 144 4.58 -6.57 8.91
CA VAL A 144 5.50 -7.65 9.31
C VAL A 144 5.47 -7.91 10.82
N TYR A 145 5.31 -6.86 11.64
CA TYR A 145 5.41 -6.92 13.11
C TYR A 145 4.05 -7.04 13.81
N LYS A 146 2.95 -7.41 13.13
CA LYS A 146 1.58 -7.44 13.71
C LYS A 146 1.35 -8.51 14.78
N GLN A 147 2.33 -9.34 15.11
CA GLN A 147 2.32 -10.14 16.34
C GLN A 147 3.09 -9.38 17.41
N GLN A 148 2.39 -8.84 18.42
CA GLN A 148 2.77 -8.77 19.84
C GLN A 148 1.69 -7.94 20.60
N HIS A 149 1.05 -8.55 21.59
CA HIS A 149 0.10 -8.00 22.59
C HIS A 149 -1.10 -7.14 22.10
N THR A 150 -2.27 -7.37 22.70
CA THR A 150 -3.58 -6.83 22.30
C THR A 150 -3.65 -5.29 22.18
N LEU A 151 -2.81 -4.55 22.89
CA LEU A 151 -2.72 -3.09 22.81
C LEU A 151 -1.89 -2.59 21.63
N LEU A 152 -0.74 -3.22 21.37
CA LEU A 152 0.11 -2.91 20.22
C LEU A 152 -0.63 -3.19 18.91
N HIS A 153 -1.42 -4.26 18.87
CA HIS A 153 -2.29 -4.56 17.72
C HIS A 153 -3.34 -3.47 17.46
N LYS A 154 -3.96 -2.90 18.52
CA LYS A 154 -4.92 -1.79 18.40
C LYS A 154 -4.28 -0.50 17.90
N VAL A 155 -3.11 -0.14 18.47
CA VAL A 155 -2.37 1.05 18.06
C VAL A 155 -1.85 0.90 16.63
N ASN A 156 -1.30 -0.26 16.28
CA ASN A 156 -0.79 -0.57 14.94
C ASN A 156 -1.90 -0.55 13.88
N GLY A 157 -3.08 -1.12 14.21
CA GLY A 157 -4.27 -1.04 13.35
C GLY A 157 -4.80 0.39 13.19
N GLY A 158 -4.83 1.17 14.26
CA GLY A 158 -5.19 2.59 14.22
C GLY A 158 -4.22 3.43 13.40
N LEU A 159 -2.91 3.21 13.57
CA LEU A 159 -1.85 3.89 12.82
C LEU A 159 -1.96 3.58 11.32
N MET A 160 -2.20 2.31 10.96
CA MET A 160 -2.44 1.90 9.57
C MET A 160 -3.68 2.59 8.98
N LEU A 161 -4.78 2.66 9.74
CA LEU A 161 -6.01 3.31 9.32
C LEU A 161 -5.83 4.82 9.08
N ILE A 162 -5.19 5.52 10.03
CA ILE A 162 -4.90 6.96 9.92
C ILE A 162 -3.98 7.23 8.73
N THR A 163 -2.92 6.43 8.61
CA THR A 163 -1.95 6.56 7.52
C THR A 163 -2.62 6.32 6.17
N PHE A 164 -3.45 5.28 6.05
CA PHE A 164 -4.20 5.00 4.82
C PHE A 164 -5.16 6.15 4.47
N PHE A 165 -5.88 6.69 5.45
CA PHE A 165 -6.78 7.82 5.24
C PHE A 165 -6.05 9.07 4.74
N ILE A 166 -4.98 9.49 5.43
CA ILE A 166 -4.23 10.70 5.08
C ILE A 166 -3.52 10.53 3.74
N CYS A 167 -2.82 9.41 3.56
CA CYS A 167 -1.93 9.22 2.41
C CYS A 167 -2.66 8.76 1.14
N ARG A 168 -3.81 8.08 1.22
CA ARG A 168 -4.54 7.60 0.02
C ARG A 168 -5.85 8.35 -0.19
N VAL A 169 -6.71 8.43 0.83
CA VAL A 169 -8.05 9.01 0.67
C VAL A 169 -7.99 10.54 0.56
N LEU A 170 -7.27 11.22 1.46
CA LEU A 170 -7.16 12.69 1.47
C LEU A 170 -6.20 13.25 0.43
N LEU A 171 -5.32 12.42 -0.14
CA LEU A 171 -4.36 12.85 -1.17
C LEU A 171 -5.05 13.39 -2.43
N PHE A 172 -6.15 12.77 -2.87
CA PHE A 172 -6.89 13.21 -4.06
C PHE A 172 -7.70 14.51 -3.82
N PRO A 173 -8.49 14.68 -2.74
CA PRO A 173 -9.08 15.98 -2.40
C PRO A 173 -8.02 17.09 -2.31
N TYR A 174 -6.88 16.80 -1.68
CA TYR A 174 -5.78 17.75 -1.60
C TYR A 174 -5.20 18.09 -2.98
N LEU A 175 -5.05 17.12 -3.89
CA LEU A 175 -4.62 17.36 -5.27
C LEU A 175 -5.57 18.32 -6.00
N TYR A 176 -6.88 18.11 -5.88
CA TYR A 176 -7.90 18.99 -6.47
C TYR A 176 -7.87 20.39 -5.84
N TYR A 177 -7.66 20.48 -4.53
CA TYR A 177 -7.49 21.77 -3.84
C TYR A 177 -6.24 22.52 -4.31
N ALA A 178 -5.09 21.84 -4.38
CA ALA A 178 -3.83 22.42 -4.85
C ALA A 178 -3.93 22.88 -6.31
N TYR A 179 -4.60 22.09 -7.16
CA TYR A 179 -4.88 22.48 -8.55
C TYR A 179 -5.81 23.71 -8.62
N GLY A 180 -6.88 23.76 -7.83
CA GLY A 180 -7.78 24.92 -7.75
C GLY A 180 -7.04 26.19 -7.32
N ARG A 181 -6.10 26.09 -6.37
CA ARG A 181 -5.25 27.22 -5.96
C ARG A 181 -4.27 27.64 -7.05
N TYR A 182 -3.72 26.70 -7.82
CA TYR A 182 -2.84 26.99 -8.95
C TYR A 182 -3.57 27.66 -10.11
N ALA A 183 -4.76 27.17 -10.48
CA ALA A 183 -5.59 27.71 -11.56
C ALA A 183 -6.46 28.91 -11.13
N SER A 184 -6.46 29.28 -9.83
CA SER A 184 -7.34 30.29 -9.23
C SER A 184 -8.84 30.02 -9.44
N ILE A 185 -9.23 28.75 -9.47
CA ILE A 185 -10.62 28.29 -9.63
C ILE A 185 -11.12 27.78 -8.25
N PRO A 186 -12.37 28.09 -7.85
CA PRO A 186 -12.92 27.55 -6.61
C PRO A 186 -12.99 26.02 -6.63
N PHE A 187 -12.72 25.38 -5.47
CA PHE A 187 -12.55 23.93 -5.31
C PHE A 187 -13.69 23.09 -5.95
N TYR A 188 -14.93 23.55 -5.84
CA TYR A 188 -16.10 22.84 -6.37
C TYR A 188 -16.21 22.87 -7.90
N MET A 189 -15.54 23.81 -8.58
CA MET A 189 -15.49 23.91 -10.04
C MET A 189 -14.30 23.16 -10.66
N VAL A 190 -13.36 22.68 -9.84
CA VAL A 190 -12.21 21.91 -10.32
C VAL A 190 -12.64 20.63 -11.07
N PRO A 191 -13.61 19.83 -10.59
CA PRO A 191 -14.07 18.65 -11.33
C PRO A 191 -14.72 18.98 -12.68
N PHE A 192 -15.26 20.18 -12.86
CA PHE A 192 -15.87 20.59 -14.12
C PHE A 192 -14.88 21.26 -15.08
N SER A 193 -13.77 21.79 -14.56
CA SER A 193 -12.73 22.46 -15.35
C SER A 193 -11.65 21.50 -15.84
N VAL A 194 -11.42 20.41 -15.11
CA VAL A 194 -10.47 19.35 -15.46
C VAL A 194 -11.08 18.46 -16.57
N PRO A 195 -10.29 18.02 -17.57
CA PRO A 195 -10.78 17.13 -18.63
C PRO A 195 -11.48 15.90 -18.03
N TRP A 196 -12.62 15.51 -18.61
CA TRP A 196 -13.43 14.42 -18.07
C TRP A 196 -12.67 13.10 -17.92
N GLN A 197 -11.64 12.85 -18.74
CA GLN A 197 -10.78 11.67 -18.66
C GLN A 197 -9.95 11.65 -17.38
N CYS A 198 -9.47 12.83 -16.95
CA CYS A 198 -8.69 12.95 -15.72
C CYS A 198 -9.59 12.76 -14.49
N ASN A 199 -10.81 13.29 -14.51
CA ASN A 199 -11.81 13.03 -13.46
C ASN A 199 -12.24 11.57 -13.41
N LEU A 200 -12.45 10.93 -14.56
CA LEU A 200 -12.76 9.50 -14.63
C LEU A 200 -11.60 8.68 -14.07
N GLY A 201 -10.36 8.99 -14.45
CA GLY A 201 -9.17 8.33 -13.90
C GLY A 201 -9.04 8.51 -12.39
N ALA A 202 -9.24 9.73 -11.88
CA ALA A 202 -9.23 10.00 -10.45
C ALA A 202 -10.35 9.24 -9.71
N ALA A 203 -11.57 9.20 -10.27
CA ALA A 203 -12.69 8.46 -9.70
C ALA A 203 -12.44 6.95 -9.68
N LEU A 204 -11.90 6.38 -10.77
CA LEU A 204 -11.53 4.97 -10.86
C LEU A 204 -10.43 4.59 -9.87
N LEU A 205 -9.48 5.49 -9.60
CA LEU A 205 -8.46 5.28 -8.57
C LEU A 205 -9.00 5.46 -7.15
N MET A 206 -9.98 6.36 -6.96
CA MET A 206 -10.57 6.68 -5.66
C MET A 206 -11.56 5.62 -5.18
N ALA A 207 -12.41 5.09 -6.06
CA ALA A 207 -13.49 4.18 -5.69
C ALA A 207 -12.99 2.94 -4.92
N PRO A 208 -11.92 2.22 -5.35
CA PRO A 208 -11.35 1.14 -4.57
C PRO A 208 -10.80 1.63 -3.22
N GLN A 209 -10.12 2.78 -3.18
CA GLN A 209 -9.51 3.30 -1.95
C GLN A 209 -10.55 3.62 -0.87
N VAL A 210 -11.70 4.19 -1.25
CA VAL A 210 -12.83 4.47 -0.33
C VAL A 210 -13.49 3.18 0.15
N TYR A 211 -13.67 2.21 -0.74
CA TYR A 211 -14.20 0.89 -0.39
C TYR A 211 -13.30 0.20 0.65
N TRP A 212 -11.99 0.19 0.41
CA TRP A 212 -10.98 -0.33 1.34
C TRP A 212 -11.00 0.39 2.68
N PHE A 213 -11.04 1.73 2.66
CA PHE A 213 -11.12 2.51 3.87
C PHE A 213 -12.36 2.15 4.70
N SER A 214 -13.50 1.96 4.05
CA SER A 214 -14.76 1.58 4.71
C SER A 214 -14.70 0.19 5.34
N LEU A 215 -14.06 -0.78 4.66
CA LEU A 215 -13.81 -2.12 5.18
C LEU A 215 -12.90 -2.10 6.42
N ILE A 216 -11.79 -1.36 6.36
CA ILE A 216 -10.84 -1.24 7.48
C ILE A 216 -11.51 -0.49 8.64
N CYS A 217 -12.29 0.56 8.39
CA CYS A 217 -13.08 1.23 9.42
C CYS A 217 -14.05 0.27 10.11
N ARG A 218 -14.76 -0.56 9.35
CA ARG A 218 -15.73 -1.52 9.88
C ARG A 218 -15.07 -2.58 10.75
N GLY A 219 -13.94 -3.14 10.33
CA GLY A 219 -13.21 -4.10 11.15
C GLY A 219 -12.56 -3.45 12.38
N ALA A 220 -12.07 -2.21 12.28
CA ALA A 220 -11.56 -1.48 13.43
C ALA A 220 -12.66 -1.22 14.46
N PHE A 221 -13.84 -0.76 14.01
CA PHE A 221 -15.01 -0.56 14.86
C PHE A 221 -15.44 -1.86 15.56
N ARG A 222 -15.35 -3.01 14.88
CA ARG A 222 -15.64 -4.33 15.47
C ARG A 222 -14.62 -4.70 16.56
N LEU A 223 -13.33 -4.44 16.37
CA LEU A 223 -12.30 -4.64 17.39
C LEU A 223 -12.53 -3.76 18.63
N PHE A 224 -12.97 -2.51 18.44
CA PHE A 224 -13.28 -1.60 19.54
C PHE A 224 -14.57 -1.98 20.27
N THR A 225 -15.61 -2.42 19.55
CA THR A 225 -16.91 -2.81 20.14
C THR A 225 -16.90 -4.22 20.75
N GLY A 226 -16.22 -5.20 20.14
CA GLY A 226 -16.07 -6.57 20.65
C GLY A 226 -15.30 -6.64 21.97
N SER A 227 -14.28 -5.79 22.14
CA SER A 227 -13.53 -5.64 23.41
C SER A 227 -14.40 -5.15 24.57
N SER A 228 -15.55 -4.52 24.30
CA SER A 228 -16.49 -4.09 25.34
C SER A 228 -17.44 -5.22 25.77
N ARG A 229 -17.67 -6.22 24.91
CA ARG A 229 -18.58 -7.34 25.21
C ARG A 229 -17.95 -8.37 26.15
N SER A 230 -16.62 -8.55 26.10
CA SER A 230 -15.88 -9.44 27.01
C SER A 230 -15.77 -8.88 28.45
N ARG A 231 -16.15 -7.62 28.71
CA ARG A 231 -16.17 -7.03 30.06
C ARG A 231 -17.53 -7.15 30.78
N ARG A 232 -18.51 -7.84 30.19
CA ARG A 232 -19.72 -8.29 30.90
C ARG A 232 -19.51 -9.72 31.40
N LEU A 233 -18.81 -9.85 32.53
CA LEU A 233 -19.00 -10.99 33.41
C LEU A 233 -20.47 -11.03 33.85
N PRO A 234 -21.16 -12.17 33.81
CA PRO A 234 -22.40 -12.34 34.58
C PRO A 234 -22.06 -12.28 36.07
N PRO A 235 -22.96 -11.78 36.93
CA PRO A 235 -22.72 -11.76 38.37
C PRO A 235 -22.61 -13.18 38.91
N VAL A 236 -21.61 -13.39 39.76
CA VAL A 236 -21.39 -14.60 40.55
C VAL A 236 -22.68 -14.90 41.34
N ALA A 237 -23.40 -15.94 40.94
CA ALA A 237 -24.44 -16.53 41.78
C ALA A 237 -23.72 -17.40 42.82
N LYS A 238 -23.68 -16.89 44.06
CA LYS A 238 -23.39 -17.71 45.24
C LYS A 238 -24.57 -18.69 45.43
N ALA A 239 -24.28 -19.97 45.48
CA ALA A 239 -25.12 -20.95 46.16
C ALA A 239 -24.17 -21.93 46.87
N ASP A 240 -24.18 -21.81 48.19
CA ASP A 240 -23.43 -22.61 49.15
C ASP A 240 -24.01 -24.03 49.31
N VAL A 241 -23.09 -25.00 49.47
CA VAL A 241 -23.14 -26.20 50.34
C VAL A 241 -24.14 -27.32 50.00
N ASP A 242 -23.66 -28.52 49.61
CA ASP A 242 -23.35 -29.63 50.54
C ASP A 242 -22.77 -30.90 49.86
N GLY A 243 -21.86 -31.59 50.57
CA GLY A 243 -21.76 -33.06 50.64
C GLY A 243 -21.16 -33.94 49.51
N SER A 244 -19.97 -34.48 49.80
CA SER A 244 -19.54 -35.89 49.59
C SER A 244 -18.78 -36.36 48.32
N ALA A 245 -17.47 -36.54 48.53
CA ALA A 245 -16.62 -37.72 48.24
C ALA A 245 -16.74 -38.48 46.90
N LEU A 246 -15.66 -38.47 46.08
CA LEU A 246 -14.78 -39.63 45.75
C LEU A 246 -13.74 -39.25 44.67
N SER A 247 -12.44 -39.42 44.96
CA SER A 247 -11.37 -39.70 43.97
C SER A 247 -11.33 -41.23 43.71
N PRO A 248 -10.60 -41.84 42.73
CA PRO A 248 -9.56 -41.37 41.77
C PRO A 248 -9.75 -42.06 40.35
N PRO A 249 -8.74 -42.44 39.51
CA PRO A 249 -7.34 -42.03 39.34
C PRO A 249 -6.92 -41.62 37.90
N ALA A 250 -5.63 -41.27 37.80
CA ALA A 250 -4.88 -40.90 36.60
C ALA A 250 -4.70 -42.02 35.56
N ASN A 251 -4.68 -41.63 34.28
CA ASN A 251 -4.03 -42.23 33.09
C ASN A 251 -4.39 -41.29 31.92
N GLY A 252 -3.56 -40.84 30.99
CA GLY A 252 -2.30 -41.31 30.45
C GLY A 252 -2.38 -41.05 28.93
N TYR A 253 -1.30 -40.54 28.33
CA TYR A 253 -1.04 -40.35 26.89
C TYR A 253 -1.46 -39.07 26.15
N SER A 254 -0.44 -38.23 25.91
CA SER A 254 -0.26 -37.41 24.69
C SER A 254 0.60 -38.18 23.68
N ALA A 255 0.18 -38.26 22.41
CA ALA A 255 1.00 -38.34 21.19
C ALA A 255 0.02 -38.23 20.00
N ARG A 256 0.10 -37.28 19.05
CA ARG A 256 1.19 -36.82 18.18
C ARG A 256 1.50 -37.79 17.04
N GLU A 257 1.33 -37.26 15.82
CA GLU A 257 2.04 -37.55 14.56
C GLU A 257 1.77 -38.84 13.77
N ARG A 258 1.49 -38.59 12.47
CA ARG A 258 1.87 -39.35 11.26
C ARG A 258 1.10 -40.63 10.92
N GLU A 259 0.34 -40.54 9.82
CA GLU A 259 0.10 -41.59 8.80
C GLU A 259 -0.53 -40.87 7.59
N GLN A 260 0.29 -40.27 6.72
CA GLN A 260 0.65 -40.81 5.40
C GLN A 260 0.58 -42.33 5.26
N GLU A 261 -0.06 -42.76 4.16
CA GLU A 261 -0.04 -44.09 3.54
C GLU A 261 -1.25 -45.00 3.84
N THR A 262 -2.17 -45.08 2.86
CA THR A 262 -2.85 -46.32 2.53
C THR A 262 -3.44 -46.22 1.11
N ASP A 263 -2.70 -46.79 0.16
CA ASP A 263 -3.28 -47.47 -1.00
C ASP A 263 -4.14 -48.63 -0.51
N THR A 264 -5.34 -48.82 -1.09
CA THR A 264 -5.73 -50.03 -1.85
C THR A 264 -7.24 -50.07 -2.09
N HIS A 265 -7.63 -50.01 -3.37
CA HIS A 265 -8.40 -51.07 -4.02
C HIS A 265 -8.23 -51.00 -5.55
#